data_AF-A0A5D0MUI1-F1
#
_entry.id   AF-A0A5D0MUI1-F1
#
_cell.length_a   1.000
_cell.length_b   1.000
_cell.length_c   1.000
_cell.angle_alpha   90.00
_cell.angle_beta   90.00
_cell.angle_gamma   90.00
#
_symmetry.space_group_name_H-M   'P 1'
#
loop_
_entity.id
_entity.type
_entity.pdbx_description
1 polymer ?
#
loop_
_entity_poly.entity_id
_entity_poly.type
_entity_poly.pdbx_seq_one_letter_code
_entity_poly.pdbx_strand_id
1 'polypeptide(L)' 'MTEQPPVVQTYAVTGMTCEHCVRAVTEELSALPGVDEVRIDLATGTATVTSAAPLPVESVRAAVDEAGYELASGVA' A
#
# COMPACT_ATOMS: atom_id res chain seq x y z
N MET A 1 15.39 13.70 20.27
CA MET A 1 15.23 14.05 18.84
C MET A 1 15.52 12.77 18.07
N THR A 2 14.52 11.89 17.92
CA THR A 2 14.71 10.66 17.15
C THR A 2 13.99 10.87 15.84
N GLU A 3 14.73 11.29 14.84
CA GLU A 3 14.28 11.36 13.45
C GLU A 3 14.22 9.91 12.96
N GLN A 4 13.11 9.23 13.23
CA GLN A 4 12.88 7.93 12.60
C GLN A 4 12.64 8.19 11.11
N PRO A 5 13.50 7.66 10.23
CA PRO A 5 13.29 7.80 8.80
C PRO A 5 11.96 7.15 8.42
N PRO A 6 11.24 7.70 7.42
CA PRO A 6 9.99 7.13 6.95
C PRO A 6 10.23 5.70 6.48
N VAL A 7 9.33 4.80 6.89
CA VAL A 7 9.34 3.39 6.52
C VAL A 7 8.65 3.26 5.17
N VAL A 8 9.39 2.78 4.17
CA VAL A 8 8.87 2.53 2.83
C VAL A 8 8.75 1.02 2.65
N GLN A 9 7.55 0.52 2.42
CA GLN A 9 7.27 -0.89 2.15
C GLN A 9 6.63 -1.07 0.78
N THR A 10 7.03 -2.10 0.05
CA THR A 10 6.50 -2.39 -1.27
C THR A 10 5.72 -3.70 -1.24
N TYR A 11 4.53 -3.67 -1.84
CA TYR A 11 3.58 -4.77 -1.88
C TYR A 11 3.23 -5.09 -3.32
N ALA A 12 3.19 -6.36 -3.67
CA ALA A 12 2.62 -6.77 -4.96
C ALA A 12 1.10 -6.89 -4.80
N VAL A 13 0.33 -6.27 -5.70
CA VAL A 13 -1.13 -6.33 -5.71
C VAL A 13 -1.59 -6.93 -7.04
N THR A 14 -2.39 -7.99 -6.96
CA THR A 14 -2.96 -8.67 -8.12
C THR A 14 -4.30 -8.05 -8.50
N GLY A 15 -4.59 -8.02 -9.80
CA GLY A 15 -5.86 -7.52 -10.34
C GLY A 15 -5.90 -6.03 -10.69
N MET A 16 -4.86 -5.25 -10.37
CA MET A 16 -4.76 -3.86 -10.80
C MET A 16 -4.43 -3.79 -12.30
N THR A 17 -5.43 -3.48 -13.12
CA THR A 17 -5.29 -3.40 -14.59
C THR A 17 -5.69 -2.03 -15.15
N CYS A 18 -6.18 -1.12 -14.31
CA CYS A 18 -6.68 0.19 -14.71
C CYS A 18 -6.28 1.27 -13.70
N GLU A 19 -6.17 2.52 -14.15
CA GLU A 19 -5.87 3.68 -13.29
C GLU A 19 -6.97 3.95 -12.24
N HIS A 20 -8.22 3.54 -12.50
CA HIS A 20 -9.28 3.59 -11.49
C HIS A 20 -9.03 2.62 -10.33
N CYS A 21 -8.49 1.43 -10.62
CA CYS A 21 -8.15 0.43 -9.61
C CYS A 21 -7.09 0.96 -8.65
N VAL A 22 -6.08 1.62 -9.22
CA VAL A 22 -5.01 2.28 -8.46
C VAL A 22 -5.60 3.28 -7.46
N ARG A 23 -6.51 4.12 -7.91
CA ARG A 23 -7.05 5.19 -7.08
C ARG A 23 -7.80 4.64 -5.87
N ALA A 24 -8.64 3.63 -6.08
CA ALA A 24 -9.37 2.95 -5.00
C ALA A 24 -8.40 2.35 -3.96
N VAL A 25 -7.40 1.57 -4.39
CA VAL A 25 -6.42 0.97 -3.47
C VAL A 25 -5.60 2.04 -2.75
N THR A 26 -5.23 3.12 -3.44
CA THR A 26 -4.46 4.23 -2.87
C THR A 26 -5.25 4.95 -1.78
N GLU A 27 -6.55 5.18 -1.98
CA GLU A 27 -7.41 5.82 -0.98
C GLU A 27 -7.55 4.95 0.28
N GLU A 28 -7.82 3.66 0.13
CA GLU A 28 -7.94 2.72 1.26
C GLU A 28 -6.62 2.58 2.04
N LEU A 29 -5.49 2.47 1.33
CA LEU A 29 -4.18 2.42 1.97
C LEU A 29 -3.82 3.74 2.64
N SER A 30 -4.13 4.88 2.03
CA SER A 30 -3.86 6.20 2.63
C SER A 30 -4.74 6.49 3.85
N ALA A 31 -5.87 5.80 3.99
CA ALA A 31 -6.71 5.87 5.19
C ALA A 31 -6.11 5.11 6.39
N LEU A 32 -5.09 4.26 6.17
CA LEU A 32 -4.45 3.54 7.26
C LEU A 32 -3.67 4.50 8.19
N PRO A 33 -3.74 4.29 9.52
CA PRO A 33 -3.07 5.15 10.48
C PRO A 33 -1.55 5.04 10.33
N GLY A 34 -0.90 6.19 10.12
CA GLY A 34 0.55 6.27 9.97
C GLY A 34 1.05 6.19 8.53
N VAL A 35 0.16 6.12 7.54
CA VAL A 35 0.53 6.30 6.13
C VAL A 35 0.72 7.78 5.81
N ASP A 36 1.82 8.10 5.16
CA ASP A 36 2.16 9.44 4.68
C ASP A 36 1.98 9.55 3.17
N GLU A 37 2.38 8.52 2.42
CA GLU A 37 2.28 8.52 0.95
C GLU A 37 2.05 7.10 0.43
N VAL A 38 1.20 6.96 -0.59
CA VAL A 38 1.01 5.70 -1.32
C VAL A 38 1.28 5.95 -2.79
N ARG A 39 2.14 5.14 -3.39
CA ARG A 39 2.41 5.14 -4.83
C ARG A 39 2.19 3.77 -5.41
N ILE A 40 1.39 3.68 -6.47
CA ILE A 40 1.15 2.42 -7.16
C ILE A 40 1.73 2.51 -8.58
N ASP A 41 2.48 1.49 -8.93
CA ASP A 41 3.09 1.31 -10.24
C ASP A 41 2.37 0.18 -10.98
N LEU A 42 1.55 0.55 -11.96
CA LEU A 42 0.81 -0.40 -12.81
C LEU A 42 1.71 -1.16 -13.77
N ALA A 43 2.87 -0.60 -14.14
CA ALA A 43 3.79 -1.24 -15.07
C ALA A 43 4.42 -2.50 -14.45
N THR A 44 4.68 -2.45 -13.14
CA THR A 44 5.25 -3.55 -12.35
C THR A 44 4.20 -4.30 -11.52
N GLY A 45 3.01 -3.70 -11.31
CA GLY A 45 1.97 -4.26 -10.45
C GLY A 45 2.29 -4.15 -8.96
N THR A 46 3.02 -3.11 -8.55
CA THR A 46 3.47 -2.93 -7.17
C THR A 46 2.91 -1.67 -6.52
N ALA A 47 2.60 -1.74 -5.23
CA ALA A 47 2.14 -0.64 -4.39
C ALA A 47 3.23 -0.35 -3.34
N THR A 48 3.78 0.85 -3.37
CA THR A 48 4.76 1.36 -2.42
C THR A 48 4.06 2.26 -1.42
N VAL A 49 4.18 1.93 -0.14
CA VAL A 49 3.56 2.66 0.97
C VAL A 49 4.66 3.25 1.85
N THR A 50 4.64 4.56 1.99
CA THR A 50 5.50 5.34 2.89
C THR A 50 4.70 5.65 4.15
N SER A 51 5.28 5.33 5.29
CA SER A 51 4.63 5.44 6.60
C SER A 51 5.60 5.85 7.68
N ALA A 52 5.12 6.56 8.70
CA ALA A 52 5.92 6.96 9.85
C ALA A 52 6.40 5.76 10.70
N ALA A 53 5.69 4.62 10.61
CA ALA A 53 5.98 3.39 11.33
C ALA A 53 5.64 2.17 10.47
N PRO A 54 6.30 1.01 10.68
CA PRO A 54 6.00 -0.20 9.92
C PRO A 54 4.53 -0.61 10.11
N LEU A 55 3.82 -0.71 8.99
CA LEU A 55 2.42 -1.14 8.98
C LEU A 55 2.35 -2.67 8.98
N PRO A 56 1.43 -3.25 9.76
CA PRO A 56 1.19 -4.68 9.72
C PRO A 56 0.60 -5.08 8.37
N VAL A 57 1.18 -6.12 7.75
CA VAL A 57 0.78 -6.63 6.44
C VAL A 57 -0.71 -7.02 6.42
N GLU A 58 -1.26 -7.45 7.55
CA GLU A 58 -2.69 -7.76 7.65
C GLU A 58 -3.60 -6.52 7.50
N SER A 59 -3.20 -5.34 8.00
CA SER A 59 -3.96 -4.10 7.80
C SER A 59 -3.87 -3.62 6.35
N VAL A 60 -2.68 -3.71 5.75
CA VAL A 60 -2.48 -3.39 4.33
C VAL A 60 -3.33 -4.33 3.46
N ARG A 61 -3.32 -5.64 3.77
CA ARG A 61 -4.14 -6.62 3.06
C ARG A 61 -5.63 -6.32 3.22
N ALA A 62 -6.09 -6.03 4.43
CA ALA A 62 -7.50 -5.71 4.68
C ALA A 62 -7.97 -4.49 3.86
N ALA A 63 -7.17 -3.43 3.82
CA ALA A 63 -7.46 -2.25 3.00
C ALA A 63 -7.51 -2.57 1.49
N VAL A 64 -6.59 -3.42 1.01
CA VAL A 64 -6.58 -3.88 -0.38
C VAL A 64 -7.79 -4.78 -0.71
N ASP A 65 -8.21 -5.63 0.24
CA ASP A 65 -9.38 -6.50 0.13
C ASP A 65 -10.70 -5.70 0.14
N GLU A 66 -10.81 -4.69 1.00
CA GLU A 66 -11.93 -3.73 1.02
C GLU A 66 -12.03 -2.96 -0.31
N ALA A 67 -10.89 -2.61 -0.92
CA ALA A 67 -10.85 -2.04 -2.27
C ALA A 67 -11.27 -3.03 -3.38
N GLY A 68 -11.37 -4.32 -3.08
CA GLY A 68 -11.73 -5.39 -4.02
C GLY A 68 -10.55 -5.99 -4.78
N TYR A 69 -9.34 -5.92 -4.22
CA TYR A 69 -8.11 -6.47 -4.80
C TYR A 69 -7.43 -7.44 -3.83
N GLU A 70 -6.43 -8.17 -4.33
CA GLU A 70 -5.69 -9.12 -3.49
C GLU A 70 -4.23 -8.71 -3.37
N LEU A 71 -3.73 -8.73 -2.13
CA LEU A 71 -2.32 -8.48 -1.85
C LEU A 71 -1.52 -9.77 -2.04
N ALA A 72 -0.79 -9.87 -3.16
CA ALA A 72 -0.07 -11.07 -3.57
C ALA A 72 1.16 -11.37 -2.69
N SER A 73 1.90 -10.34 -2.27
CA SER A 73 2.99 -10.48 -1.30
C SER A 73 3.40 -9.13 -0.73
N GLY A 74 3.56 -9.06 0.60
CA GLY A 74 4.34 -8.01 1.23
C GLY A 74 5.76 -8.51 1.40
N VAL A 75 6.70 -7.95 0.64
CA VAL A 75 8.11 -8.18 0.88
C VAL A 75 8.56 -7.15 1.91
N ALA A 76 8.95 -7.65 3.09
CA ALA A 76 9.47 -6.86 4.21
C ALA A 76 10.83 -6.25 3.89
#